data_AF-A0AAU8FJL7-F1
#
_entry.id   AF-A0AAU8FJL7-F1
#
_cell.length_a   1.000
_cell.length_b   1.000
_cell.length_c   1.000
_cell.angle_alpha   90.00
_cell.angle_beta   90.00
_cell.angle_gamma   90.00
#
_symmetry.space_group_name_H-M   'P 1'
#
loop_
_entity.id
_entity.type
_entity.pdbx_description
1 polymer ?
#
loop_
_entity_poly.entity_id
_entity_poly.type
_entity_poly.pdbx_seq_one_letter_code
_entity_poly.pdbx_strand_id
1 'polypeptide(L)'
;MAKKDLVGWFFSHEGTRADIDTSVKVSEYSVAQIRHLLSKMEMVDQLYRDRLMSVPGTDQRYLGYVSKLIANDKANQAILTKIIAHMGWPKLSVVGSQGVNAAWLVVWHAKRPYQDRYFPLIKKAHENGEIPDAHFTTLRKKLAPAH
;
A
#
# COMPACT_ATOMS: atom_id res chain seq x y z
N MET A 1 32.64 -15.98 32.03
CA MET A 1 32.65 -14.49 32.11
C MET A 1 33.53 -13.96 30.99
N ALA A 2 32.94 -13.42 29.93
CA ALA A 2 33.50 -12.37 29.06
C ALA A 2 32.37 -11.92 28.13
N LYS A 3 31.99 -10.65 28.26
CA LYS A 3 31.01 -9.93 27.42
C LYS A 3 31.69 -9.48 26.13
N LYS A 4 30.84 -9.21 25.11
CA LYS A 4 31.10 -8.54 23.82
C LYS A 4 31.56 -9.55 22.75
N ASP A 5 30.82 -9.75 21.65
CA ASP A 5 30.32 -8.71 20.75
C ASP A 5 28.85 -8.90 20.31
N LEU A 6 28.00 -7.97 20.76
CA LEU A 6 26.57 -7.86 20.43
C LEU A 6 26.32 -6.73 19.41
N VAL A 7 27.20 -6.57 18.41
CA VAL A 7 27.12 -5.46 17.44
C VAL A 7 27.01 -5.95 15.99
N GLY A 8 27.13 -7.26 15.74
CA GLY A 8 27.13 -7.84 14.39
C GLY A 8 25.78 -8.29 13.82
N TRP A 9 24.65 -8.05 14.48
CA TRP A 9 23.37 -8.70 14.17
C TRP A 9 22.18 -7.76 13.86
N PHE A 10 22.42 -6.51 13.46
CA PHE A 10 21.31 -5.56 13.16
C PHE A 10 21.31 -4.93 11.77
N PHE A 11 22.22 -5.34 10.88
CA PHE A 11 22.02 -5.18 9.43
C PHE A 11 21.71 -6.55 8.81
N SER A 12 20.66 -7.21 9.32
CA SER A 12 20.08 -8.31 8.56
C SER A 12 19.41 -7.72 7.31
N HIS A 13 19.47 -8.45 6.20
CA HIS A 13 18.78 -8.12 4.95
C HIS A 13 17.22 -8.11 5.11
N GLU A 14 16.72 -8.25 6.34
CA GLU A 14 15.30 -8.24 6.70
C GLU A 14 14.69 -6.84 6.67
N GLY A 15 15.49 -5.79 6.85
CA GLY A 15 15.03 -4.39 6.77
C GLY A 15 14.59 -3.94 5.37
N THR A 16 15.01 -4.67 4.32
CA THR A 16 14.75 -4.30 2.92
C THR A 16 13.63 -5.11 2.26
N ARG A 17 13.16 -6.20 2.90
CA ARG A 17 12.13 -7.08 2.32
C ARG A 17 10.74 -6.62 2.74
N ALA A 18 9.82 -6.62 1.78
CA ALA A 18 8.39 -6.39 2.04
C ALA A 18 7.80 -7.51 2.90
N ASP A 19 6.83 -7.16 3.73
CA ASP A 19 6.11 -8.10 4.62
C ASP A 19 4.93 -8.78 3.92
N ILE A 20 4.66 -8.41 2.67
CA ILE A 20 3.65 -9.02 1.82
C ILE A 20 4.31 -9.73 0.63
N ASP A 21 3.84 -10.95 0.35
CA ASP A 21 4.35 -11.75 -0.75
C ASP A 21 3.80 -11.23 -2.09
N THR A 22 4.71 -10.85 -2.99
CA THR A 22 4.36 -10.39 -4.33
C THR A 22 4.19 -11.53 -5.33
N SER A 23 4.53 -12.77 -4.97
CA SER A 23 4.40 -13.96 -5.82
C SER A 23 2.96 -14.43 -6.02
N VAL A 24 2.00 -13.79 -5.34
CA VAL A 24 0.57 -14.10 -5.43
C VAL A 24 0.07 -14.15 -6.88
N LYS A 25 -0.71 -15.19 -7.16
CA LYS A 25 -1.39 -15.43 -8.43
C LYS A 25 -2.85 -15.01 -8.32
N VAL A 26 -3.09 -13.71 -8.42
CA VAL A 26 -4.43 -13.11 -8.23
C VAL A 26 -5.48 -13.74 -9.15
N SER A 27 -5.09 -14.21 -10.34
CA SER A 27 -5.99 -14.92 -11.28
C SER A 27 -6.57 -16.23 -10.75
N GLU A 28 -5.97 -16.83 -9.71
CA GLU A 28 -6.41 -18.07 -9.07
C GLU A 28 -7.23 -17.80 -7.79
N TYR A 29 -7.46 -16.53 -7.42
CA TYR A 29 -8.12 -16.16 -6.16
C TYR A 29 -9.61 -15.91 -6.35
N SER A 30 -10.41 -16.41 -5.41
CA SER A 30 -11.80 -15.97 -5.23
C SER A 30 -11.90 -14.52 -4.77
N VAL A 31 -13.08 -13.90 -4.92
CA VAL A 31 -13.34 -12.55 -4.40
C VAL A 31 -13.06 -12.45 -2.90
N ALA A 32 -13.38 -13.49 -2.11
CA ALA A 32 -13.09 -13.52 -0.68
C ALA A 32 -11.58 -13.49 -0.38
N GLN A 33 -10.78 -14.21 -1.17
CA GLN A 33 -9.31 -14.18 -1.05
C GLN A 33 -8.73 -12.83 -1.50
N ILE A 34 -9.31 -12.19 -2.51
CA ILE A 34 -8.91 -10.83 -2.92
C ILE A 34 -9.24 -9.81 -1.83
N ARG A 35 -10.41 -9.90 -1.19
CA ARG A 35 -10.77 -9.06 -0.02
C ARG A 35 -9.75 -9.22 1.11
N HIS A 36 -9.39 -10.45 1.43
CA HIS A 36 -8.37 -10.75 2.44
C HIS A 36 -6.99 -10.19 2.07
N LEU A 37 -6.60 -10.32 0.80
CA LEU A 37 -5.35 -9.78 0.29
C LEU A 37 -5.31 -8.25 0.40
N LEU A 38 -6.38 -7.55 0.02
CA LEU A 38 -6.52 -6.10 0.17
C LEU A 38 -6.43 -5.66 1.64
N SER A 39 -7.09 -6.39 2.54
CA SER A 39 -7.00 -6.14 3.99
C SER A 39 -5.56 -6.25 4.50
N LYS A 40 -4.79 -7.25 4.06
CA LYS A 40 -3.36 -7.37 4.37
C LYS A 40 -2.54 -6.22 3.78
N MET A 41 -2.83 -5.82 2.54
CA MET A 41 -2.14 -4.70 1.88
C MET A 41 -2.31 -3.39 2.67
N GLU A 42 -3.54 -3.10 3.13
CA GLU A 42 -3.83 -1.95 4.00
C GLU A 42 -3.04 -2.02 5.31
N MET A 43 -3.05 -3.19 5.97
CA MET A 43 -2.32 -3.38 7.23
C MET A 43 -0.83 -3.06 7.08
N VAL A 44 -0.16 -3.60 6.05
CA VAL A 44 1.29 -3.35 5.85
C VAL A 44 1.60 -1.94 5.35
N ASP A 45 0.66 -1.31 4.64
CA ASP A 45 0.75 0.09 4.20
C ASP A 45 0.72 1.04 5.40
N GLN A 46 -0.22 0.85 6.33
CA GLN A 46 -0.38 1.74 7.48
C GLN A 46 0.65 1.47 8.59
N LEU A 47 1.02 0.19 8.83
CA LEU A 47 1.87 -0.21 9.96
C LEU A 47 3.14 0.64 10.10
N TYR A 48 3.93 0.79 9.03
CA TYR A 48 5.20 1.53 9.14
C TYR A 48 5.04 3.04 9.09
N ARG A 49 3.92 3.54 8.54
CA ARG A 49 3.56 4.96 8.65
C ARG A 49 3.28 5.29 10.11
N ASP A 50 2.47 4.48 10.79
CA ASP A 50 2.16 4.64 12.22
C ASP A 50 3.42 4.52 13.09
N ARG A 51 4.29 3.55 12.78
CA ARG A 51 5.57 3.40 13.50
C ARG A 51 6.47 4.63 13.35
N LEU A 52 6.55 5.21 12.15
CA LEU A 52 7.33 6.43 11.90
C LEU A 52 6.75 7.65 12.63
N MET A 53 5.42 7.74 12.74
CA MET A 53 4.77 8.79 13.54
C MET A 53 5.00 8.61 15.05
N SER A 54 5.25 7.38 15.49
CA SER A 54 5.45 7.06 16.92
C SER A 54 6.87 7.29 17.45
N VAL A 55 7.85 7.57 16.58
CA VAL A 55 9.25 7.73 16.96
C VAL A 55 9.86 9.01 16.36
N PRO A 56 10.78 9.68 17.06
CA PRO A 56 11.52 10.79 16.47
C PRO A 56 12.47 10.30 15.36
N GLY A 57 12.84 11.20 14.44
CA GLY A 57 13.80 10.90 13.36
C GLY A 57 15.19 10.48 13.84
N THR A 58 15.53 10.74 15.10
CA THR A 58 16.78 10.34 15.76
C THR A 58 16.72 8.94 16.36
N ASP A 59 15.56 8.27 16.36
CA ASP A 59 15.42 6.91 16.86
C ASP A 59 16.19 5.93 15.96
N GLN A 60 16.98 5.05 16.57
CA GLN A 60 17.77 4.05 15.86
C GLN A 60 16.94 3.13 14.93
N ARG A 61 15.64 2.98 15.20
CA ARG A 61 14.70 2.16 14.40
C ARG A 61 14.15 2.90 13.19
N TYR A 62 14.25 4.23 13.16
CA TYR A 62 13.62 5.09 12.15
C TYR A 62 13.98 4.66 10.72
N LEU A 63 15.27 4.47 10.43
CA LEU A 63 15.73 4.05 9.10
C LEU A 63 15.23 2.65 8.70
N GLY A 64 15.08 1.75 9.67
CA GLY A 64 14.47 0.44 9.46
C GLY A 64 13.00 0.53 9.06
N TYR A 65 12.24 1.40 9.73
CA TYR A 65 10.83 1.65 9.38
C TYR A 65 10.67 2.32 8.02
N VAL A 66 11.54 3.28 7.67
CA VAL A 66 11.58 3.86 6.31
C VAL A 66 11.85 2.79 5.26
N SER A 67 12.80 1.90 5.50
CA SER A 67 13.14 0.83 4.55
C SER A 67 11.96 -0.13 4.33
N LYS A 68 11.27 -0.52 5.41
CA LYS A 68 10.06 -1.34 5.36
C LYS A 68 8.89 -0.66 4.65
N LEU A 69 8.67 0.62 4.93
CA LEU A 69 7.65 1.43 4.26
C LEU A 69 7.84 1.40 2.74
N ILE A 70 9.06 1.70 2.27
CA ILE A 70 9.39 1.72 0.83
C ILE A 70 9.21 0.34 0.21
N ALA A 71 9.65 -0.73 0.88
CA ALA A 71 9.50 -2.09 0.39
C ALA A 71 8.02 -2.50 0.27
N ASN A 72 7.21 -2.19 1.28
CA ASN A 72 5.77 -2.50 1.30
C ASN A 72 4.99 -1.68 0.28
N ASP A 73 5.28 -0.38 0.10
CA ASP A 73 4.66 0.44 -0.94
C ASP A 73 4.91 -0.14 -2.34
N LYS A 74 6.14 -0.57 -2.62
CA LYS A 74 6.50 -1.21 -3.90
C LYS A 74 5.77 -2.54 -4.09
N ALA A 75 5.71 -3.37 -3.05
CA ALA A 75 5.03 -4.66 -3.09
C ALA A 75 3.51 -4.50 -3.28
N ASN A 76 2.89 -3.57 -2.56
CA ASN A 76 1.48 -3.24 -2.69
C ASN A 76 1.13 -2.71 -4.08
N GLN A 77 1.97 -1.85 -4.68
CA GLN A 77 1.77 -1.40 -6.07
C GLN A 77 1.83 -2.56 -7.06
N ALA A 78 2.77 -3.49 -6.89
CA ALA A 78 2.87 -4.68 -7.74
C ALA A 78 1.62 -5.58 -7.62
N ILE A 79 1.13 -5.81 -6.40
CA ILE A 79 -0.07 -6.62 -6.15
C ILE A 79 -1.33 -5.92 -6.66
N LEU A 80 -1.51 -4.61 -6.38
CA LEU A 80 -2.66 -3.86 -6.86
C LEU A 80 -2.70 -3.83 -8.39
N THR A 81 -1.55 -3.70 -9.05
CA THR A 81 -1.47 -3.79 -10.52
C THR A 81 -2.03 -5.12 -11.02
N LYS A 82 -1.72 -6.25 -10.35
CA LYS A 82 -2.27 -7.58 -10.70
C LYS A 82 -3.77 -7.67 -10.43
N ILE A 83 -4.25 -7.13 -9.30
CA ILE A 83 -5.69 -7.08 -8.99
C ILE A 83 -6.44 -6.28 -10.06
N ILE A 84 -5.94 -5.09 -10.41
CA ILE A 84 -6.57 -4.24 -11.43
C ILE A 84 -6.55 -4.90 -12.80
N ALA A 85 -5.46 -5.58 -13.17
CA ALA A 85 -5.40 -6.33 -14.42
C ALA A 85 -6.42 -7.50 -14.47
N HIS A 86 -6.72 -8.12 -13.32
CA HIS A 86 -7.63 -9.25 -13.24
C HIS A 86 -9.11 -8.85 -13.25
N MET A 87 -9.50 -7.81 -12.50
CA MET A 87 -10.91 -7.47 -12.27
C MET A 87 -11.28 -6.00 -12.50
N GLY A 88 -10.35 -5.18 -13.02
CA GLY A 88 -10.48 -3.73 -13.05
C GLY A 88 -10.32 -3.11 -11.65
N TRP A 89 -10.74 -1.85 -11.49
CA TRP A 89 -10.68 -1.20 -10.18
C TRP A 89 -11.47 -2.00 -9.14
N PRO A 90 -10.92 -2.29 -7.95
CA PRO A 90 -11.67 -2.94 -6.86
C PRO A 90 -12.88 -2.08 -6.48
N LYS A 91 -14.08 -2.60 -6.75
CA LYS A 91 -15.35 -1.87 -6.58
C LYS A 91 -15.95 -2.07 -5.19
N LEU A 92 -16.63 -1.06 -4.67
CA LEU A 92 -17.33 -1.11 -3.39
C LEU A 92 -18.29 -2.31 -3.29
N SER A 93 -19.10 -2.53 -4.33
CA SER A 93 -20.04 -3.64 -4.41
C SER A 93 -19.38 -5.03 -4.39
N VAL A 94 -18.10 -5.13 -4.76
CA VAL A 94 -17.38 -6.41 -4.91
C VAL A 94 -16.42 -6.66 -3.75
N VAL A 95 -15.64 -5.67 -3.31
CA VAL A 95 -14.62 -5.86 -2.26
C VAL A 95 -14.98 -5.18 -0.93
N GLY A 96 -16.13 -4.50 -0.86
CA GLY A 96 -16.58 -3.78 0.33
C GLY A 96 -15.73 -2.53 0.61
N SER A 97 -16.15 -1.76 1.62
CA SER A 97 -15.52 -0.47 1.95
C SER A 97 -14.04 -0.62 2.30
N GLN A 98 -13.67 -1.66 3.05
CA GLN A 98 -12.27 -1.92 3.39
C GLN A 98 -11.41 -2.20 2.16
N GLY A 99 -11.88 -3.06 1.25
CA GLY A 99 -11.11 -3.41 0.05
C GLY A 99 -10.90 -2.21 -0.88
N VAL A 100 -11.91 -1.35 -1.02
CA VAL A 100 -11.79 -0.09 -1.76
C VAL A 100 -10.82 0.87 -1.09
N ASN A 101 -10.89 0.99 0.24
CA ASN A 101 -9.96 1.83 1.01
C ASN A 101 -8.51 1.39 0.79
N ALA A 102 -8.24 0.09 0.95
CA ALA A 102 -6.92 -0.49 0.73
C ALA A 102 -6.37 -0.18 -0.67
N ALA A 103 -7.17 -0.40 -1.72
CA ALA A 103 -6.77 -0.11 -3.09
C ALA A 103 -6.50 1.38 -3.31
N TRP A 104 -7.33 2.25 -2.72
CA TRP A 104 -7.17 3.70 -2.82
C TRP A 104 -5.90 4.20 -2.10
N LEU A 105 -5.62 3.72 -0.88
CA LEU A 105 -4.42 4.10 -0.11
C LEU A 105 -3.14 3.85 -0.91
N VAL A 106 -3.03 2.68 -1.55
CA VAL A 106 -1.87 2.33 -2.38
C VAL A 106 -1.68 3.32 -3.53
N VAL A 107 -2.76 3.74 -4.21
CA VAL A 107 -2.66 4.76 -5.27
C VAL A 107 -2.33 6.13 -4.68
N TRP A 108 -3.01 6.53 -3.61
CA TRP A 108 -2.84 7.83 -2.98
C TRP A 108 -1.42 8.04 -2.47
N HIS A 109 -0.79 7.02 -1.90
CA HIS A 109 0.60 7.05 -1.42
C HIS A 109 1.65 6.93 -2.53
N ALA A 110 1.29 6.40 -3.69
CA ALA A 110 2.25 6.20 -4.78
C ALA A 110 2.80 7.51 -5.36
N LYS A 111 3.84 7.39 -6.18
CA LYS A 111 4.36 8.53 -6.96
C LYS A 111 3.41 8.91 -8.10
N ARG A 112 3.55 10.15 -8.58
CA ARG A 112 2.71 10.75 -9.62
C ARG A 112 2.44 9.85 -10.84
N PRO A 113 3.44 9.16 -11.45
CA PRO A 113 3.17 8.30 -12.61
C PRO A 113 2.19 7.14 -12.32
N TYR A 114 2.24 6.57 -11.11
CA TYR A 114 1.33 5.49 -10.73
C TYR A 114 -0.08 6.04 -10.42
N GLN A 115 -0.16 7.22 -9.82
CA GLN A 115 -1.43 7.91 -9.61
C GLN A 115 -2.12 8.24 -10.93
N ASP A 116 -1.40 8.89 -11.86
CA ASP A 116 -1.94 9.26 -13.18
C ASP A 116 -2.40 8.03 -13.96
N ARG A 117 -1.65 6.92 -13.88
CA ARG A 117 -2.00 5.65 -14.53
C ARG A 117 -3.38 5.12 -14.10
N TYR A 118 -3.72 5.21 -12.81
CA TYR A 118 -4.94 4.63 -12.26
C TYR A 118 -6.07 5.63 -12.00
N PHE A 119 -5.78 6.94 -12.05
CA PHE A 119 -6.79 7.99 -11.84
C PHE A 119 -8.02 7.86 -12.76
N PRO A 120 -7.90 7.55 -14.07
CA PRO A 120 -9.07 7.35 -14.92
C PRO A 120 -10.00 6.21 -14.46
N LEU A 121 -9.44 5.13 -13.91
CA LEU A 121 -10.23 4.02 -13.36
C LEU A 121 -10.92 4.41 -12.06
N ILE A 122 -10.24 5.18 -11.21
CA ILE A 122 -10.82 5.72 -9.97
C ILE A 122 -11.96 6.70 -10.29
N LYS A 123 -11.77 7.59 -11.27
CA LYS A 123 -12.81 8.51 -11.75
C LYS A 123 -14.04 7.75 -12.23
N LYS A 124 -13.85 6.72 -13.07
CA LYS A 124 -14.94 5.87 -13.54
C LYS A 124 -15.62 5.11 -12.39
N ALA A 125 -14.87 4.62 -11.41
CA ALA A 125 -15.45 3.99 -10.23
C ALA A 125 -16.30 4.98 -9.42
N HIS A 126 -15.84 6.22 -9.27
CA HIS A 126 -16.57 7.29 -8.58
C HIS A 126 -17.88 7.66 -9.29
N GLU A 127 -17.83 7.82 -10.61
CA GLU A 127 -19.03 8.07 -11.44
C GLU A 127 -20.08 6.96 -11.31
N ASN A 128 -19.67 5.74 -10.96
CA ASN A 128 -20.56 4.60 -10.74
C ASN A 128 -20.93 4.37 -9.26
N GLY A 129 -20.51 5.24 -8.34
CA GLY A 129 -20.75 5.07 -6.89
C GLY A 129 -19.95 3.94 -6.23
N GLU A 130 -18.87 3.48 -6.88
CA GLU A 130 -18.06 2.33 -6.45
C GLU A 130 -16.81 2.72 -5.64
N ILE A 131 -16.68 3.99 -5.30
CA ILE A 131 -15.67 4.53 -4.38
C ILE A 131 -16.26 5.72 -3.61
N PRO A 132 -15.92 5.90 -2.31
CA PRO A 132 -16.35 7.09 -1.56
C PRO A 132 -15.92 8.40 -2.22
N ASP A 133 -16.78 9.42 -2.18
CA ASP A 133 -16.50 10.75 -2.76
C ASP A 133 -15.21 11.37 -2.19
N ALA A 134 -14.99 11.23 -0.89
CA ALA A 134 -13.81 11.74 -0.20
C ALA A 134 -12.50 11.21 -0.80
N HIS A 135 -12.45 9.94 -1.19
CA HIS A 135 -11.28 9.33 -1.82
C HIS A 135 -11.01 9.94 -3.20
N PHE A 136 -12.04 10.10 -4.02
CA PHE A 136 -11.90 10.71 -5.34
C PHE A 136 -11.49 12.18 -5.24
N THR A 137 -12.18 12.96 -4.40
CA THR A 137 -11.90 14.39 -4.20
C THR A 137 -10.49 14.62 -3.68
N THR A 138 -10.02 13.79 -2.73
CA THR A 138 -8.66 13.89 -2.18
C THR A 138 -7.59 13.60 -3.24
N LEU A 139 -7.75 12.52 -4.01
CA LEU A 139 -6.79 12.18 -5.06
C LEU A 139 -6.82 13.24 -6.19
N ARG A 140 -8.00 13.68 -6.61
CA ARG A 140 -8.17 14.74 -7.63
C ARG A 140 -7.46 16.03 -7.22
N LYS A 141 -7.61 16.46 -5.97
CA LYS A 141 -6.90 17.63 -5.42
C LYS A 141 -5.38 17.45 -5.47
N LYS A 142 -4.88 16.27 -5.09
CA LYS A 142 -3.45 15.93 -5.13
C LYS A 142 -2.86 15.98 -6.55
N LEU A 143 -3.67 15.68 -7.56
CA LEU A 143 -3.25 15.67 -8.97
C LEU A 143 -3.41 17.00 -9.69
N ALA A 144 -4.10 17.97 -9.10
CA ALA A 144 -4.23 19.30 -9.67
C ALA A 144 -2.84 19.95 -9.85
N PRO A 145 -2.63 20.76 -10.89
CA PRO A 145 -1.43 21.59 -11.01
C PRO A 145 -1.28 22.47 -9.76
N ALA A 146 -0.05 22.70 -9.32
CA ALA A 146 0.21 23.78 -8.37
C ALA A 146 -0.11 25.11 -9.07
N HIS A 147 -0.94 25.94 -8.43
CA HIS A 147 -1.24 27.30 -8.87
C HIS A 147 -0.09 28.25 -8.53
#